data_AF-A0A3M1YD18-F1
#
_entry.id   AF-A0A3M1YD18-F1
#
_cell.length_a   1.000
_cell.length_b   1.000
_cell.length_c   1.000
_cell.angle_alpha   90.00
_cell.angle_beta   90.00
_cell.angle_gamma   90.00
#
_symmetry.space_group_name_H-M   'P 1'
#
loop_
_entity.id
_entity.type
_entity.pdbx_description
1 polymer ?
#
loop_
_entity_poly.entity_id
_entity_poly.type
_entity_poly.pdbx_seq_one_letter_code
_entity_poly.pdbx_strand_id
1 'polypeptide(L)'
;EIKWIWTEDFEHSFPHQQNKFIPKSVEEKPVLLLCNHCSFAPCVRVCPTKATFKRPDGITAQDYHRCIGCRFCMAACPYGARSFNWLDPRPHIKHVNPEFPTRTPGVVEKCNFCVDRLDLGKGPACVEASEGKMMYGDLADPNSEIRRYLEEHFSIRRKPELGTQPAVFYIIGGEEDA
;
A
#
# COMPACT_ATOMS: atom_id res chain seq x y z
N GLU A 1 -16.04 6.16 3.58
CA GLU A 1 -15.26 6.22 2.33
C GLU A 1 -14.31 5.03 2.28
N ILE A 2 -14.08 4.48 1.09
CA ILE A 2 -13.12 3.40 0.84
C ILE A 2 -11.91 3.99 0.13
N LYS A 3 -10.71 3.79 0.67
CA LYS A 3 -9.45 4.33 0.13
C LYS A 3 -8.45 3.21 -0.06
N TRP A 4 -7.97 3.00 -1.29
CA TRP A 4 -6.84 2.10 -1.58
C TRP A 4 -5.55 2.87 -1.80
N ILE A 5 -5.69 4.06 -2.39
CA ILE A 5 -4.65 5.03 -2.68
C ILE A 5 -5.24 6.41 -2.31
N TRP A 6 -4.46 7.26 -1.66
CA TRP A 6 -4.86 8.62 -1.32
C TRP A 6 -3.62 9.52 -1.26
N THR A 7 -3.80 10.83 -1.30
CA THR A 7 -2.72 11.81 -1.15
C THR A 7 -2.68 12.36 0.27
N GLU A 8 -1.49 12.66 0.77
CA GLU A 8 -1.26 13.37 2.03
C GLU A 8 -0.06 14.29 1.92
N ASP A 9 0.05 15.23 2.85
CA ASP A 9 1.19 16.13 2.93
C ASP A 9 2.46 15.39 3.38
N PHE A 10 3.63 15.94 3.02
CA PHE A 10 4.92 15.36 3.39
C PHE A 10 5.06 15.19 4.91
N GLU A 11 4.67 16.22 5.68
CA GLU A 11 4.74 16.23 7.14
C GLU A 11 3.97 15.07 7.77
N HIS A 12 2.71 14.86 7.37
CA HIS A 12 1.88 13.77 7.88
C HIS A 12 2.36 12.39 7.41
N SER A 13 2.97 12.35 6.23
CA SER A 13 3.49 11.13 5.64
C SER A 13 4.77 10.64 6.32
N PHE A 14 5.66 11.59 6.71
CA PHE A 14 7.00 11.35 7.25
C PHE A 14 7.31 12.24 8.49
N PRO A 15 6.57 12.08 9.60
CA PRO A 15 6.63 13.00 10.74
C PRO A 15 8.00 13.08 11.43
N HIS A 16 8.82 12.03 11.33
CA HIS A 16 10.14 11.96 11.98
C HIS A 16 11.32 12.22 11.03
N GLN A 17 11.05 12.62 9.78
CA GLN A 17 12.08 12.88 8.76
C GLN A 17 12.12 14.34 8.33
N GLN A 18 11.48 15.22 9.10
CA GLN A 18 11.52 16.66 8.87
C GLN A 18 12.88 17.24 9.24
N ASN A 19 13.29 18.26 8.49
CA ASN A 19 14.36 19.17 8.89
C ASN A 19 13.92 20.61 8.60
N LYS A 20 14.51 21.58 9.31
CA LYS A 20 14.12 23.01 9.23
C LYS A 20 14.29 23.62 7.82
N PHE A 21 15.08 22.98 6.96
CA PHE A 21 15.49 23.52 5.66
C PHE A 21 15.06 22.58 4.51
N ILE A 22 13.96 21.84 4.67
CA ILE A 22 13.39 21.07 3.57
C ILE A 22 12.99 22.05 2.45
N PRO A 23 13.34 21.76 1.18
CA PRO A 23 12.87 22.57 0.06
C PRO A 23 11.35 22.60 0.01
N LYS A 24 10.76 23.80 -0.16
CA LYS A 24 9.29 23.95 -0.28
C LYS A 24 8.68 23.07 -1.37
N SER A 25 9.43 22.84 -2.45
CA SER A 25 9.04 21.95 -3.54
C SER A 25 8.82 20.49 -3.11
N VAL A 26 9.41 20.06 -2.00
CA VAL A 26 9.21 18.74 -1.39
C VAL A 26 8.10 18.80 -0.34
N GLU A 27 8.07 19.86 0.45
CA GLU A 27 7.09 20.05 1.54
C GLU A 27 5.65 20.18 1.00
N GLU A 28 5.46 20.94 -0.08
CA GLU A 28 4.15 21.21 -0.69
C GLU A 28 3.70 20.10 -1.66
N LYS A 29 4.56 19.12 -1.97
CA LYS A 29 4.25 18.07 -2.95
C LYS A 29 3.38 16.99 -2.28
N PRO A 30 2.19 16.68 -2.83
CA PRO A 30 1.34 15.64 -2.28
C PRO A 30 2.03 14.27 -2.42
N VAL A 31 2.11 13.54 -1.32
CA VAL A 31 2.68 12.20 -1.25
C VAL A 31 1.56 11.19 -1.43
N LEU A 32 1.73 10.29 -2.39
CA LEU A 32 0.76 9.24 -2.64
C LEU A 32 0.94 8.06 -1.68
N LEU A 33 -0.08 7.77 -0.90
CA LEU A 33 -0.08 6.75 0.14
C LEU A 33 -0.94 5.55 -0.24
N LEU A 34 -0.48 4.37 0.17
CA LEU A 34 -1.19 3.10 0.03
C LEU A 34 -0.80 2.14 1.16
N CYS A 35 -1.27 0.88 1.09
CA CYS A 35 -0.80 -0.15 2.01
C CYS A 35 0.69 -0.46 1.78
N ASN A 36 1.47 -0.47 2.84
CA ASN A 36 2.93 -0.69 2.76
C ASN A 36 3.35 -2.17 2.67
N HIS A 37 2.41 -3.13 2.74
CA HIS A 37 2.70 -4.57 2.72
C HIS A 37 3.82 -5.04 3.67
N CYS A 38 3.97 -4.35 4.82
CA CYS A 38 5.01 -4.53 5.85
C CYS A 38 5.40 -5.99 6.10
N SER A 39 6.69 -6.31 6.17
CA SER A 39 7.19 -7.67 6.49
C SER A 39 6.71 -8.11 7.88
N PHE A 40 6.87 -7.25 8.88
CA PHE A 40 6.33 -7.44 10.22
C PHE A 40 4.98 -6.73 10.35
N ALA A 41 3.96 -7.28 9.70
CA ALA A 41 2.63 -6.69 9.66
C ALA A 41 1.87 -6.87 10.99
N PRO A 42 1.67 -5.82 11.81
CA PRO A 42 0.86 -5.92 13.04
C PRO A 42 -0.59 -6.31 12.73
N CYS A 43 -1.12 -5.83 11.60
CA CYS A 43 -2.47 -6.14 11.15
C CYS A 43 -2.73 -7.63 10.85
N VAL A 44 -1.68 -8.42 10.54
CA VAL A 44 -1.77 -9.88 10.41
C VAL A 44 -1.88 -10.53 11.78
N ARG A 45 -1.02 -10.12 12.72
CA ARG A 45 -0.95 -10.71 14.09
C ARG A 45 -2.24 -10.55 14.88
N VAL A 46 -2.95 -9.44 14.71
CA VAL A 46 -4.16 -9.14 15.49
C VAL A 46 -5.44 -9.75 14.92
N CYS A 47 -5.40 -10.38 13.74
CA CYS A 47 -6.61 -10.88 13.09
C CYS A 47 -7.03 -12.24 13.70
N PRO A 48 -8.14 -12.32 14.46
CA PRO A 48 -8.50 -13.54 15.18
C PRO A 48 -8.86 -14.70 14.24
N THR A 49 -9.47 -14.41 13.09
CA THR A 49 -9.88 -15.42 12.10
C THR A 49 -8.79 -15.72 11.06
N LYS A 50 -7.63 -15.07 11.17
CA LYS A 50 -6.54 -15.11 10.19
C LYS A 50 -7.01 -14.75 8.78
N ALA A 51 -7.96 -13.81 8.68
CA ALA A 51 -8.44 -13.28 7.41
C ALA A 51 -7.36 -12.42 6.73
N THR A 52 -6.53 -11.70 7.48
CA THR A 52 -5.28 -11.14 6.94
C THR A 52 -4.15 -12.14 7.16
N PHE A 53 -3.37 -12.42 6.12
CA PHE A 53 -2.23 -13.32 6.17
C PHE A 53 -1.08 -12.85 5.27
N LYS A 54 0.08 -13.47 5.40
CA LYS A 54 1.23 -13.26 4.50
C LYS A 54 1.27 -14.36 3.46
N ARG A 55 1.33 -13.96 2.19
CA ARG A 55 1.59 -14.87 1.06
C ARG A 55 3.11 -15.16 0.96
N PRO A 56 3.51 -16.25 0.28
CA PRO A 56 4.93 -16.59 0.07
C PRO A 56 5.75 -15.50 -0.63
N ASP A 57 5.09 -14.73 -1.52
CA ASP A 57 5.63 -13.56 -2.23
C ASP A 57 5.83 -12.31 -1.32
N GLY A 58 5.55 -12.43 -0.02
CA GLY A 58 5.67 -11.33 0.94
C GLY A 58 4.47 -10.39 0.97
N ILE A 59 3.48 -10.55 0.10
CA ILE A 59 2.28 -9.69 0.07
C ILE A 59 1.43 -9.96 1.31
N THR A 60 1.07 -8.90 2.03
CA THR A 60 0.01 -8.96 3.05
C THR A 60 -1.35 -9.09 2.35
N ALA A 61 -1.88 -10.30 2.25
CA ALA A 61 -3.16 -10.59 1.60
C ALA A 61 -4.33 -10.49 2.59
N GLN A 62 -5.54 -10.41 2.04
CA GLN A 62 -6.78 -10.35 2.79
C GLN A 62 -7.78 -11.32 2.14
N ASP A 63 -8.21 -12.32 2.91
CA ASP A 63 -9.39 -13.12 2.63
C ASP A 63 -10.61 -12.34 3.11
N TYR A 64 -11.51 -12.06 2.19
CA TYR A 64 -12.73 -11.29 2.44
C TYR A 64 -13.82 -12.16 3.08
N HIS A 65 -13.91 -13.45 2.73
CA HIS A 65 -14.91 -14.38 3.26
C HIS A 65 -14.65 -14.74 4.72
N ARG A 66 -13.38 -14.79 5.13
CA ARG A 66 -12.99 -15.05 6.53
C ARG A 66 -13.07 -13.82 7.42
N CYS A 67 -13.29 -12.65 6.84
CA CYS A 67 -13.32 -11.39 7.58
C CYS A 67 -14.64 -11.22 8.34
N ILE A 68 -14.57 -11.22 9.67
CA ILE A 68 -15.74 -11.02 10.55
C ILE A 68 -16.00 -9.54 10.89
N GLY A 69 -15.26 -8.61 10.28
CA GLY A 69 -15.48 -7.19 10.49
C GLY A 69 -15.15 -6.63 11.88
N CYS A 70 -14.31 -7.31 12.69
CA CYS A 70 -13.92 -6.85 14.03
C CYS A 70 -13.02 -5.59 14.05
N ARG A 71 -12.44 -5.20 12.91
CA ARG A 71 -11.63 -3.97 12.71
C ARG A 71 -10.34 -3.86 13.54
N PHE A 72 -9.93 -4.87 14.29
CA PHE A 72 -8.63 -4.84 14.98
C PHE A 72 -7.46 -4.62 14.03
N CYS A 73 -7.53 -5.15 12.81
CA CYS A 73 -6.51 -4.92 11.79
C CYS A 73 -6.39 -3.45 11.37
N MET A 74 -7.48 -2.67 11.44
CA MET A 74 -7.48 -1.23 11.18
C MET A 74 -6.80 -0.48 12.33
N ALA A 75 -7.20 -0.78 13.58
CA ALA A 75 -6.59 -0.18 14.78
C ALA A 75 -5.08 -0.48 14.88
N ALA A 76 -4.66 -1.69 14.50
CA ALA A 76 -3.26 -2.09 14.52
C ALA A 76 -2.43 -1.54 13.35
N CYS A 77 -3.04 -0.95 12.32
CA CYS A 77 -2.29 -0.43 11.18
C CYS A 77 -1.79 0.99 11.48
N PRO A 78 -0.47 1.22 11.60
CA PRO A 78 0.05 2.55 11.96
C PRO A 78 -0.06 3.59 10.84
N TYR A 79 -0.52 3.16 9.65
CA TYR A 79 -0.61 3.96 8.43
C TYR A 79 -2.04 4.33 8.04
N GLY A 80 -3.05 3.79 8.73
CA GLY A 80 -4.46 3.99 8.35
C GLY A 80 -4.84 3.39 6.99
N ALA A 81 -4.05 2.47 6.44
CA ALA A 81 -4.17 1.97 5.07
C ALA A 81 -5.26 0.90 4.86
N ARG A 82 -6.28 0.87 5.71
CA ARG A 82 -7.37 -0.12 5.69
C ARG A 82 -8.70 0.59 5.75
N SER A 83 -9.63 0.18 4.90
CA SER A 83 -10.98 0.72 4.84
C SER A 83 -12.01 -0.36 5.18
N PHE A 84 -13.11 0.04 5.81
CA PHE A 84 -14.20 -0.87 6.17
C PHE A 84 -15.41 -0.63 5.28
N ASN A 85 -15.95 -1.71 4.73
CA ASN A 85 -17.20 -1.68 3.96
C ASN A 85 -18.38 -1.59 4.92
N TRP A 86 -18.85 -0.37 5.17
CA TRP A 86 -20.01 -0.10 6.05
C TRP A 86 -21.34 -0.45 5.40
N LEU A 87 -21.45 -0.21 4.10
CA LEU A 87 -22.62 -0.45 3.29
C LEU A 87 -22.27 -1.48 2.21
N ASP A 88 -23.29 -2.04 1.54
CA ASP A 88 -23.06 -2.87 0.36
C ASP A 88 -22.46 -1.99 -0.75
N PRO A 89 -21.25 -2.29 -1.26
CA PRO A 89 -20.65 -1.50 -2.32
C PRO A 89 -21.31 -1.74 -3.69
N ARG A 90 -21.99 -2.87 -3.91
CA ARG A 90 -22.49 -3.28 -5.24
C ARG A 90 -23.42 -2.25 -5.91
N PRO A 91 -24.38 -1.62 -5.21
CA PRO A 91 -25.22 -0.57 -5.81
C PRO A 91 -24.45 0.67 -6.26
N HIS A 92 -23.22 0.86 -5.78
CA HIS A 92 -22.39 2.03 -6.07
C HIS A 92 -21.29 1.74 -7.11
N ILE A 93 -21.23 0.52 -7.66
CA ILE A 93 -20.27 0.13 -8.68
C ILE A 93 -20.92 0.26 -10.07
N LYS A 94 -20.48 1.27 -10.85
CA LYS A 94 -20.99 1.51 -12.22
C LYS A 94 -20.61 0.40 -13.20
N HIS A 95 -19.38 -0.10 -13.09
CA HIS A 95 -18.83 -1.14 -13.96
C HIS A 95 -18.24 -2.25 -13.10
N VAL A 96 -18.87 -3.41 -13.10
CA VAL A 96 -18.41 -4.58 -12.34
C VAL A 96 -17.37 -5.31 -13.18
N ASN A 97 -16.19 -5.53 -12.61
CA ASN A 97 -15.18 -6.41 -13.19
C ASN A 97 -15.45 -7.85 -12.72
N PRO A 98 -15.83 -8.79 -13.60
CA PRO A 98 -16.07 -10.18 -13.20
C PRO A 98 -14.80 -10.88 -12.69
N GLU A 99 -13.62 -10.43 -13.12
CA GLU A 99 -12.32 -10.99 -12.73
C GLU A 99 -11.87 -10.55 -11.34
N PHE A 100 -12.56 -9.59 -10.71
CA PHE A 100 -12.16 -9.07 -9.40
C PHE A 100 -13.34 -9.09 -8.42
N PRO A 101 -13.21 -9.74 -7.25
CA PRO A 101 -14.34 -9.97 -6.36
C PRO A 101 -14.88 -8.67 -5.78
N THR A 102 -16.19 -8.43 -5.93
CA THR A 102 -16.88 -7.36 -5.19
C THR A 102 -16.97 -7.73 -3.71
N ARG A 103 -16.83 -6.73 -2.83
CA ARG A 103 -16.88 -6.97 -1.38
C ARG A 103 -18.32 -6.96 -0.88
N THR A 104 -18.50 -7.57 0.28
CA THR A 104 -19.75 -7.54 1.04
C THR A 104 -19.66 -6.51 2.16
N PRO A 105 -20.81 -6.01 2.66
CA PRO A 105 -20.82 -5.21 3.88
C PRO A 105 -20.18 -5.99 5.03
N GLY A 106 -19.53 -5.28 5.94
CA GLY A 106 -18.89 -5.88 7.11
C GLY A 106 -17.42 -6.27 6.91
N VAL A 107 -16.86 -6.11 5.71
CA VAL A 107 -15.51 -6.58 5.39
C VAL A 107 -14.50 -5.43 5.36
N VAL A 108 -13.31 -5.65 5.92
CA VAL A 108 -12.17 -4.74 5.79
C VAL A 108 -11.42 -5.04 4.50
N GLU A 109 -11.09 -4.00 3.75
CA GLU A 109 -10.27 -4.06 2.56
C GLU A 109 -9.11 -3.06 2.58
N LYS A 110 -8.19 -3.23 1.64
CA LYS A 110 -6.97 -2.44 1.47
C LYS A 110 -6.41 -2.67 0.06
N CYS A 111 -5.44 -1.85 -0.34
CA CYS A 111 -4.58 -2.18 -1.47
C CYS A 111 -3.95 -3.57 -1.26
N ASN A 112 -4.02 -4.43 -2.26
CA ASN A 112 -3.49 -5.79 -2.26
C ASN A 112 -2.38 -5.98 -3.31
N PHE A 113 -1.78 -4.91 -3.83
CA PHE A 113 -0.89 -4.94 -5.00
C PHE A 113 -1.50 -5.63 -6.23
N CYS A 114 -2.83 -5.68 -6.32
CA CYS A 114 -3.54 -6.36 -7.39
C CYS A 114 -3.13 -7.84 -7.51
N VAL A 115 -3.12 -8.60 -6.40
CA VAL A 115 -2.73 -10.03 -6.40
C VAL A 115 -3.36 -10.83 -7.54
N ASP A 116 -4.63 -10.58 -7.86
CA ASP A 116 -5.35 -11.29 -8.92
C ASP A 116 -4.73 -11.04 -10.31
N ARG A 117 -4.15 -9.85 -10.53
CA ARG A 117 -3.41 -9.52 -11.76
C ARG A 117 -2.02 -10.14 -11.75
N LEU A 118 -1.34 -10.12 -10.61
CA LEU A 118 -0.02 -10.71 -10.44
C LEU A 118 -0.04 -12.22 -10.68
N ASP A 119 -1.07 -12.91 -10.20
CA ASP A 119 -1.28 -14.34 -10.42
C ASP A 119 -1.51 -14.68 -11.91
N LEU A 120 -1.91 -13.70 -12.73
CA LEU A 120 -2.03 -13.79 -14.19
C LEU A 120 -0.78 -13.30 -14.95
N GLY A 121 0.31 -12.98 -14.24
CA GLY A 121 1.54 -12.43 -14.81
C GLY A 121 1.42 -10.97 -15.29
N LYS A 122 0.38 -10.25 -14.87
CA LYS A 122 0.18 -8.83 -15.21
C LYS A 122 0.66 -7.92 -14.08
N GLY A 123 1.12 -6.72 -14.43
CA GLY A 123 1.52 -5.71 -13.46
C GLY A 123 0.33 -5.14 -12.65
N PRO A 124 0.59 -4.49 -11.50
CA PRO A 124 -0.45 -3.78 -10.76
C PRO A 124 -1.05 -2.64 -11.58
N ALA A 125 -2.37 -2.46 -11.50
CA ALA A 125 -3.07 -1.46 -12.31
C ALA A 125 -2.60 -0.01 -12.04
N CYS A 126 -2.24 0.30 -10.79
CA CYS A 126 -1.72 1.61 -10.44
C CYS A 126 -0.34 1.89 -11.04
N VAL A 127 0.48 0.86 -11.27
CA VAL A 127 1.80 0.99 -11.90
C VAL A 127 1.63 1.29 -13.38
N GLU A 128 0.77 0.54 -14.07
CA GLU A 128 0.45 0.77 -15.48
C GLU A 128 -0.14 2.18 -15.70
N ALA A 129 -0.99 2.66 -14.79
CA ALA A 129 -1.58 3.99 -14.87
C ALA A 129 -0.65 5.14 -14.45
N SER A 130 0.51 4.83 -13.87
CA SER A 130 1.41 5.85 -13.30
C SER A 130 2.35 6.50 -14.32
N GLU A 131 2.39 5.99 -15.56
CA GLU A 131 3.29 6.46 -16.62
C GLU A 131 4.77 6.48 -16.17
N GLY A 132 5.19 5.46 -15.41
CA GLY A 132 6.57 5.32 -14.91
C GLY A 132 6.83 5.90 -13.52
N LYS A 133 5.86 6.62 -12.92
CA LYS A 133 6.00 7.22 -11.58
C LYS A 133 5.90 6.22 -10.43
N MET A 134 5.47 4.99 -10.72
CA MET A 134 5.49 3.87 -9.78
C MET A 134 6.18 2.69 -10.42
N MET A 135 6.85 1.90 -9.58
CA MET A 135 7.49 0.65 -9.96
C MET A 135 7.03 -0.46 -9.03
N TYR A 136 6.91 -1.67 -9.56
CA TYR A 136 6.64 -2.87 -8.79
C TYR A 136 7.55 -3.99 -9.27
N GLY A 137 8.13 -4.74 -8.34
CA GLY A 137 9.03 -5.84 -8.65
C GLY A 137 9.45 -6.61 -7.40
N ASP A 138 10.25 -7.65 -7.61
CA ASP A 138 10.79 -8.46 -6.52
C ASP A 138 11.98 -7.77 -5.85
N LEU A 139 11.84 -7.48 -4.56
CA LEU A 139 12.90 -6.86 -3.76
C LEU A 139 14.02 -7.85 -3.38
N ALA A 140 13.77 -9.15 -3.48
CA ALA A 140 14.73 -10.20 -3.14
C ALA A 140 15.68 -10.53 -4.31
N ASP A 141 15.28 -10.25 -5.55
CA ASP A 141 16.12 -10.42 -6.73
C ASP A 141 17.01 -9.18 -6.95
N PRO A 142 18.35 -9.29 -6.83
CA PRO A 142 19.30 -8.22 -7.10
C PRO A 142 19.19 -7.64 -8.52
N ASN A 143 18.74 -8.44 -9.49
CA ASN A 143 18.65 -8.03 -10.89
C ASN A 143 17.33 -7.35 -11.24
N SER A 144 16.37 -7.29 -10.30
CA SER A 144 15.08 -6.66 -10.58
C SER A 144 15.25 -5.15 -10.81
N GLU A 145 14.38 -4.59 -11.64
CA GLU A 145 14.43 -3.17 -12.00
C GLU A 145 14.31 -2.27 -10.76
N ILE A 146 13.36 -2.59 -9.86
CA ILE A 146 13.17 -1.87 -8.60
C ILE A 146 14.40 -1.96 -7.69
N ARG A 147 15.09 -3.12 -7.68
CA ARG A 147 16.23 -3.32 -6.81
C ARG A 147 17.44 -2.50 -7.27
N ARG A 148 17.69 -2.46 -8.58
CA ARG A 148 18.69 -1.56 -9.18
C ARG A 148 18.36 -0.10 -8.94
N TYR A 149 17.10 0.29 -9.13
CA TYR A 149 16.66 1.66 -8.92
C TYR A 149 16.87 2.13 -7.47
N LEU A 150 16.59 1.27 -6.48
CA LEU A 150 16.81 1.55 -5.06
C LEU A 150 18.28 1.58 -4.64
N GLU A 151 19.20 1.03 -5.45
CA GLU A 151 20.65 1.12 -5.21
C GLU A 151 21.22 2.43 -5.75
N GLU A 152 20.64 2.96 -6.84
CA GLU A 152 21.07 4.21 -7.47
C GLU A 152 20.45 5.46 -6.82
N HIS A 153 19.22 5.35 -6.30
CA HIS A 153 18.46 6.51 -5.81
C HIS A 153 18.25 6.47 -4.29
N PHE A 154 18.35 7.62 -3.66
CA PHE A 154 18.01 7.76 -2.25
C PHE A 154 16.50 7.54 -2.04
N SER A 155 16.17 6.64 -1.12
CA SER A 155 14.79 6.31 -0.79
C SER A 155 14.50 6.44 0.69
N ILE A 156 13.27 6.84 1.00
CA ILE A 156 12.75 6.88 2.36
C ILE A 156 11.58 5.93 2.54
N ARG A 157 11.34 5.53 3.79
CA ARG A 157 10.21 4.68 4.18
C ARG A 157 9.37 5.37 5.24
N ARG A 158 8.09 5.01 5.30
CA ARG A 158 7.15 5.55 6.30
C ARG A 158 7.30 4.87 7.65
N LYS A 159 7.49 5.69 8.69
CA LYS A 159 7.54 5.28 10.09
C LYS A 159 8.51 4.10 10.37
N PRO A 160 9.79 4.18 9.95
CA PRO A 160 10.76 3.10 10.15
C PRO A 160 10.96 2.76 11.64
N GLU A 161 10.77 3.73 12.54
CA GLU A 161 10.88 3.59 14.00
C GLU A 161 9.93 2.54 14.59
N LEU A 162 8.83 2.20 13.90
CA LEU A 162 7.88 1.19 14.35
C LEU A 162 8.30 -0.25 14.08
N GLY A 163 9.43 -0.47 13.39
CA GLY A 163 9.98 -1.80 13.14
C GLY A 163 9.10 -2.71 12.26
N THR A 164 8.11 -2.16 11.57
CA THR A 164 7.19 -2.94 10.71
C THR A 164 7.85 -3.43 9.42
N GLN A 165 8.99 -2.82 9.03
CA GLN A 165 9.68 -3.02 7.76
C GLN A 165 8.73 -2.90 6.54
N PRO A 166 8.31 -1.66 6.20
CA PRO A 166 7.53 -1.37 4.98
C PRO A 166 8.24 -1.86 3.72
N ALA A 167 7.46 -2.41 2.78
CA ALA A 167 7.92 -2.83 1.45
C ALA A 167 7.71 -1.76 0.36
N VAL A 168 7.15 -0.60 0.73
CA VAL A 168 6.99 0.55 -0.17
C VAL A 168 8.04 1.58 0.18
N PHE A 169 8.74 2.06 -0.84
CA PHE A 169 9.82 3.02 -0.77
C PHE A 169 9.41 4.27 -1.55
N TYR A 170 9.81 5.43 -1.05
CA TYR A 170 9.52 6.72 -1.63
C TYR A 170 10.82 7.37 -2.08
N ILE A 171 10.86 7.80 -3.33
CA ILE A 171 12.01 8.47 -3.94
C ILE A 171 11.73 9.96 -3.92
N ILE A 172 12.63 10.73 -3.32
CA ILE A 172 12.42 12.16 -3.08
C ILE A 172 13.64 12.90 -3.60
N GLY A 173 13.44 13.73 -4.62
CA GLY A 173 14.46 14.62 -5.17
C GLY A 173 15.20 14.13 -6.42
N GLY A 174 14.48 13.75 -7.48
CA GLY A 174 15.03 13.67 -8.83
C GLY A 174 14.75 14.96 -9.60
N GLU A 175 15.78 15.60 -10.17
CA GLU A 175 15.64 16.82 -10.99
C GLU A 175 14.97 16.55 -12.36
N GLU A 176 14.79 15.29 -12.77
CA GLU A 176 14.25 14.90 -14.08
C GLU A 176 12.77 14.46 -14.08
N ASP A 177 12.13 14.30 -12.92
CA ASP A 177 10.74 13.80 -12.78
C ASP A 177 9.76 14.86 -12.22
N ALA A 178 10.05 16.14 -12.48
CA ALA A 178 9.16 17.26 -12.18
C ALA A 178 8.17 17.52 -13.33
#